data_AF-A0A5C5Z3P9-F1
#
_entry.id   AF-A0A5C5Z3P9-F1
#
_cell.length_a   1.000
_cell.length_b   1.000
_cell.length_c   1.000
_cell.angle_alpha   90.00
_cell.angle_beta   90.00
_cell.angle_gamma   90.00
#
_symmetry.space_group_name_H-M   'P 1'
#
loop_
_entity.id
_entity.type
_entity.pdbx_description
1 polymer ?
#
loop_
_entity_poly.entity_id
_entity_poly.type
_entity_poly.pdbx_seq_one_letter_code
_entity_poly.pdbx_strand_id
1 'polypeptide(L)'
;MVTYDLAQRPCAAVSFADSPDGPWTAHNKIVIPNGAKGEWDQYSIHDPYPLVHNGRIYIDYKSDFGEKPDLVRMQGLATADNPLGPFTKHPLNPVITSGHETPLFPFRKGVAALVYKDGPEHNTIQK
;
A
#
# COMPACT_ATOMS: atom_id res chain seq x y z
N MET A 1 2.59 26.12 11.39
CA MET A 1 1.68 25.34 10.53
C MET A 1 2.41 25.07 9.22
N VAL A 2 3.02 23.89 9.06
CA VAL A 2 3.77 23.56 7.85
C VAL A 2 2.74 23.09 6.81
N THR A 3 2.52 23.91 5.79
CA THR A 3 1.70 23.54 4.63
C THR A 3 2.52 22.57 3.79
N TYR A 4 2.20 21.27 3.87
CA TYR A 4 2.71 20.31 2.90
C TYR A 4 2.06 20.58 1.55
N ASP A 5 2.87 20.87 0.53
CA ASP A 5 2.44 20.89 -0.86
C ASP A 5 1.83 19.53 -1.22
N LEU A 6 0.63 19.54 -1.82
CA LEU A 6 -0.04 18.33 -2.29
C LEU A 6 0.80 17.60 -3.34
N ALA A 7 1.71 18.29 -4.03
CA ALA A 7 2.61 17.72 -5.03
C ALA A 7 3.81 16.92 -4.45
N GLN A 8 4.02 16.93 -3.12
CA GLN A 8 5.14 16.24 -2.46
C GLN A 8 4.73 15.05 -1.59
N ARG A 9 3.49 14.58 -1.70
CA ARG A 9 3.00 13.43 -0.93
C ARG A 9 3.39 12.11 -1.61
N PRO A 10 4.01 11.16 -0.90
CA PRO A 10 4.32 9.84 -1.44
C PRO A 10 3.06 9.16 -1.99
N CYS A 11 3.09 8.85 -3.28
CA CYS A 11 2.07 8.10 -4.01
C CYS A 11 2.74 6.98 -4.81
N ALA A 12 1.97 5.96 -5.21
CA ALA A 12 2.53 4.84 -5.96
C ALA A 12 2.50 5.12 -7.47
N ALA A 13 3.62 4.86 -8.14
CA ALA A 13 3.78 4.85 -9.60
C ALA A 13 4.39 3.51 -10.04
N VAL A 14 4.30 3.19 -11.34
CA VAL A 14 4.77 1.92 -11.89
C VAL A 14 5.67 2.13 -13.11
N SER A 15 6.67 1.26 -13.24
CA SER A 15 7.45 1.08 -14.48
C SER A 15 7.36 -0.40 -14.91
N PHE A 16 7.50 -0.68 -16.19
CA PHE A 16 7.38 -2.03 -16.74
C PHE A 16 8.47 -2.34 -17.77
N ALA A 17 8.75 -3.63 -17.95
CA ALA A 17 9.74 -4.15 -18.90
C ALA A 17 9.35 -5.57 -19.33
N ASP A 18 9.84 -6.01 -20.50
CA ASP A 18 9.66 -7.38 -21.00
C ASP A 18 10.71 -8.36 -20.45
N SER A 19 11.76 -7.83 -19.81
CA SER A 19 12.85 -8.58 -19.17
C SER A 19 13.08 -8.06 -17.75
N PRO A 20 13.42 -8.92 -16.77
CA PRO A 20 13.79 -8.47 -15.42
C PRO A 20 15.00 -7.54 -15.40
N ASP A 21 15.88 -7.60 -16.41
CA ASP A 21 17.04 -6.72 -16.54
C ASP A 21 16.68 -5.34 -17.15
N GLY A 22 15.41 -5.14 -17.53
CA GLY A 22 14.97 -3.95 -18.25
C GLY A 22 15.25 -4.02 -19.76
N PRO A 23 15.24 -2.86 -20.45
CA PRO A 23 15.07 -1.51 -19.91
C PRO A 23 13.66 -1.27 -19.34
N TRP A 24 13.57 -0.44 -18.30
CA TRP A 24 12.31 -0.09 -17.65
C TRP A 24 11.66 1.14 -18.29
N THR A 25 10.41 1.00 -18.70
CA THR A 25 9.57 2.09 -19.22
C THR A 25 8.67 2.62 -18.10
N ALA A 26 8.80 3.91 -17.77
CA ALA A 26 7.93 4.55 -16.79
C ALA A 26 6.51 4.73 -17.35
N HIS A 27 5.49 4.35 -16.57
CA HIS A 27 4.09 4.55 -16.97
C HIS A 27 3.66 6.02 -16.89
N ASN A 28 4.39 6.85 -16.14
CA ASN A 28 4.16 8.30 -15.97
C ASN A 28 2.74 8.66 -15.47
N LYS A 29 2.13 7.76 -14.69
CA LYS A 29 0.86 8.00 -14.00
C LYS A 29 0.94 7.47 -12.58
N ILE A 30 0.20 8.13 -11.69
CA ILE A 30 -0.10 7.62 -10.35
C ILE A 30 -1.03 6.43 -10.50
N VAL A 31 -0.68 5.30 -9.89
CA VAL A 31 -1.49 4.06 -9.92
C VAL A 31 -2.35 3.88 -8.68
N ILE A 32 -1.87 4.37 -7.52
CA ILE A 32 -2.65 4.46 -6.27
C ILE A 32 -2.51 5.90 -5.74
N PRO A 33 -3.58 6.72 -5.81
CA PRO A 33 -3.55 8.07 -5.26
C PRO A 33 -3.64 8.05 -3.72
N ASN A 34 -3.15 9.12 -3.09
CA ASN A 34 -3.43 9.36 -1.67
C ASN A 34 -4.93 9.48 -1.41
N GLY A 35 -5.32 9.25 -0.15
CA GLY A 35 -6.68 9.52 0.30
C GLY A 35 -7.06 10.99 0.20
N ALA A 36 -8.36 11.24 0.24
CA ALA A 36 -8.91 12.59 0.37
C ALA A 36 -8.47 13.23 1.69
N LYS A 37 -8.56 14.56 1.77
CA LYS A 37 -8.24 15.30 3.00
C LYS A 37 -9.07 14.76 4.17
N GLY A 38 -8.40 14.37 5.25
CA GLY A 38 -9.02 13.77 6.43
C GLY A 38 -8.98 12.24 6.46
N GLU A 39 -8.67 11.57 5.34
CA GLU A 39 -8.53 10.11 5.32
C GLU A 39 -7.19 9.67 5.91
N TRP A 40 -7.14 8.43 6.40
CA TRP A 40 -5.98 7.86 7.07
C TRP A 40 -4.74 7.76 6.17
N ASP A 41 -4.94 7.54 4.87
CA ASP A 41 -3.87 7.42 3.87
C ASP A 41 -3.68 8.68 3.00
N GLN A 42 -4.17 9.83 3.47
CA GLN A 42 -4.11 11.10 2.76
C GLN A 42 -2.68 11.64 2.56
N TYR A 43 -1.72 11.15 3.35
CA TYR A 43 -0.35 11.67 3.36
C TYR A 43 0.67 10.72 2.75
N SER A 44 0.39 9.42 2.68
CA SER A 44 1.36 8.44 2.21
C SER A 44 0.67 7.19 1.65
N ILE A 45 1.21 6.69 0.54
CA ILE A 45 1.06 5.31 0.08
C ILE A 45 2.48 4.74 0.06
N HIS A 46 2.84 4.01 1.10
CA HIS A 46 4.16 3.43 1.30
C HIS A 46 4.14 1.92 1.06
N ASP A 47 5.32 1.38 0.77
CA ASP A 47 5.57 -0.06 0.74
C ASP A 47 4.55 -0.83 -0.11
N PRO A 48 4.35 -0.49 -1.41
CA PRO A 48 3.41 -1.22 -2.24
C PRO A 48 3.91 -2.66 -2.45
N TYR A 49 3.12 -3.65 -2.04
CA TYR A 49 3.41 -5.07 -2.20
C TYR A 49 2.39 -5.73 -3.14
N PRO A 50 2.73 -5.93 -4.42
CA PRO A 50 1.83 -6.55 -5.39
C PRO A 50 1.76 -8.07 -5.21
N LEU A 51 0.55 -8.61 -5.23
CA LEU A 51 0.24 -10.03 -5.23
C LEU A 51 -0.86 -10.35 -6.23
N VAL A 52 -0.64 -11.35 -7.09
CA VAL A 52 -1.72 -11.88 -7.94
C VAL A 52 -2.58 -12.83 -7.10
N HIS A 53 -3.86 -12.48 -6.92
CA HIS A 53 -4.82 -13.28 -6.15
C HIS A 53 -6.19 -13.22 -6.82
N ASN A 54 -6.88 -14.36 -6.93
CA ASN A 54 -8.20 -14.48 -7.57
C ASN A 54 -8.31 -13.81 -8.96
N GLY A 55 -7.24 -13.92 -9.77
CA GLY A 55 -7.20 -13.37 -11.13
C GLY A 55 -7.05 -11.85 -11.21
N ARG A 56 -6.79 -11.17 -10.08
CA ARG A 56 -6.58 -9.72 -9.99
C ARG A 56 -5.23 -9.41 -9.35
N ILE A 57 -4.76 -8.18 -9.50
CA ILE A 57 -3.61 -7.67 -8.76
C ILE A 57 -4.11 -7.02 -7.47
N TYR A 58 -3.62 -7.51 -6.34
CA TYR A 58 -3.78 -6.94 -5.02
C TYR A 58 -2.50 -6.17 -4.72
N ILE A 59 -2.59 -4.92 -4.29
CA ILE A 59 -1.46 -4.16 -3.74
C ILE A 59 -1.83 -3.80 -2.32
N ASP A 60 -1.16 -4.45 -1.38
CA ASP A 60 -1.15 -4.01 0.00
C ASP A 60 -0.17 -2.84 0.13
N TYR A 61 -0.55 -1.85 0.93
CA TYR A 61 0.24 -0.64 1.15
C TYR A 61 0.13 -0.20 2.61
N LYS A 62 1.13 0.50 3.09
CA LYS A 62 1.15 1.14 4.42
C LYS A 62 0.83 2.61 4.28
N SER A 63 0.20 3.19 5.29
CA SER A 63 0.20 4.64 5.48
C SER A 63 0.60 5.04 6.89
N ASP A 64 1.36 6.12 6.96
CA ASP A 64 1.72 6.81 8.21
C ASP A 64 0.76 7.98 8.43
N PHE A 65 0.12 8.03 9.60
CA PHE A 65 -0.82 9.09 10.00
C PHE A 65 -0.77 9.39 11.50
N GLY A 66 -1.52 10.38 11.96
CA GLY A 66 -1.45 10.89 13.33
C GLY A 66 -0.36 11.96 13.50
N GLU A 67 0.09 12.16 14.73
CA GLU A 67 1.02 13.23 15.09
C GLU A 67 2.37 12.66 15.54
N LYS A 68 3.46 13.37 15.21
CA LYS A 68 4.79 13.00 15.69
C LYS A 68 4.93 13.27 17.19
N PRO A 69 5.70 12.46 17.94
CA PRO A 69 6.55 11.36 17.46
C PRO A 69 5.79 10.04 17.21
N ASP A 70 4.56 9.92 17.69
CA ASP A 70 3.79 8.67 17.76
C ASP A 70 2.87 8.48 16.56
N LEU A 71 3.48 8.40 15.36
CA LEU A 71 2.72 8.09 14.14
C LEU A 71 2.11 6.69 14.22
N VAL A 72 0.85 6.60 13.79
CA VAL A 72 0.13 5.35 13.62
C VAL A 72 0.41 4.80 12.23
N ARG A 73 0.63 3.48 12.15
CA ARG A 73 0.79 2.72 10.91
C ARG A 73 -0.23 1.63 10.82
N MET A 74 -0.89 1.58 9.68
CA MET A 74 -1.85 0.55 9.33
C MET A 74 -1.65 0.18 7.86
N GLN A 75 -2.21 -0.97 7.45
CA GLN A 75 -2.07 -1.47 6.09
C GLN A 75 -3.43 -1.52 5.41
N GLY A 76 -3.48 -1.07 4.17
CA GLY A 76 -4.65 -1.06 3.31
C GLY A 76 -4.41 -1.90 2.07
N LEU A 77 -5.51 -2.26 1.40
CA LEU A 77 -5.50 -3.03 0.17
C LEU A 77 -6.05 -2.18 -0.98
N ALA A 78 -5.43 -2.25 -2.15
CA ALA A 78 -6.00 -1.76 -3.40
C ALA A 78 -5.95 -2.84 -4.48
N THR A 79 -6.98 -2.94 -5.33
CA THR A 79 -7.07 -3.99 -6.35
C THR A 79 -7.24 -3.44 -7.76
N ALA A 80 -6.66 -4.10 -8.76
CA ALA A 80 -6.84 -3.79 -10.18
C ALA A 80 -6.89 -5.05 -11.04
N ASP A 81 -7.50 -4.92 -12.22
CA ASP A 81 -7.51 -5.98 -13.27
C ASP A 81 -6.35 -5.84 -14.26
N ASN A 82 -5.66 -4.68 -14.25
CA ASN A 82 -4.51 -4.38 -15.08
C ASN A 82 -3.34 -3.97 -14.18
N PRO A 83 -2.10 -4.48 -14.41
CA PRO A 83 -0.95 -4.15 -13.58
C PRO A 83 -0.56 -2.66 -13.61
N LEU A 84 -1.01 -1.91 -14.63
CA LEU A 84 -0.84 -0.46 -14.72
C LEU A 84 -2.00 0.33 -14.08
N GLY A 85 -2.93 -0.37 -13.41
CA GLY A 85 -4.09 0.22 -12.78
C GLY A 85 -5.25 0.53 -13.76
N PRO A 86 -6.22 1.36 -13.33
CA PRO A 86 -6.28 2.02 -12.02
C PRO A 86 -6.53 1.04 -10.88
N PHE A 87 -5.89 1.27 -9.73
CA PHE A 87 -6.14 0.51 -8.52
C PHE A 87 -7.27 1.16 -7.70
N THR A 88 -8.20 0.33 -7.24
CA THR A 88 -9.31 0.75 -6.39
C THR A 88 -9.04 0.31 -4.96
N LYS A 89 -9.00 1.27 -4.02
CA LYS A 89 -8.85 0.98 -2.58
C LYS A 89 -10.04 0.18 -2.06
N HIS A 90 -9.78 -0.80 -1.21
CA HIS A 90 -10.82 -1.60 -0.59
C HIS A 90 -11.65 -0.75 0.39
N PRO A 91 -13.00 -0.83 0.39
CA PRO A 91 -13.86 0.03 1.22
C PRO A 91 -13.72 -0.22 2.73
N LEU A 92 -13.16 -1.37 3.13
CA LEU A 92 -12.85 -1.69 4.53
C LEU A 92 -11.43 -1.31 4.95
N ASN A 93 -10.69 -0.55 4.14
CA ASN A 93 -9.37 -0.08 4.56
C ASN A 93 -9.45 0.82 5.80
N PRO A 94 -8.48 0.73 6.73
CA PRO A 94 -7.35 -0.21 6.73
C PRO A 94 -7.77 -1.65 7.11
N VAL A 95 -7.18 -2.65 6.45
CA VAL A 95 -7.50 -4.08 6.65
C VAL A 95 -6.62 -4.74 7.72
N ILE A 96 -5.47 -4.14 8.06
CA ILE A 96 -4.61 -4.55 9.17
C ILE A 96 -4.32 -3.31 10.04
N THR A 97 -4.58 -3.41 11.34
CA THR A 97 -4.56 -2.26 12.28
C THR A 97 -3.19 -1.98 12.90
N SER A 98 -2.15 -2.66 12.43
CA SER A 98 -0.78 -2.63 12.96
C SER A 98 0.22 -2.92 11.83
N GLY A 99 1.50 -2.99 12.16
CA GLY A 99 2.58 -3.30 11.23
C GLY A 99 3.37 -2.07 10.79
N HIS A 100 4.45 -2.32 10.06
CA HIS A 100 5.25 -1.30 9.40
C HIS A 100 5.28 -1.63 7.90
N GLU A 101 6.37 -2.09 7.30
CA GLU A 101 6.34 -2.54 5.90
C GLU A 101 5.45 -3.78 5.70
N THR A 102 5.13 -4.10 4.45
CA THR A 102 4.03 -5.00 4.01
C THR A 102 4.53 -6.34 3.43
N PRO A 103 4.96 -7.31 4.24
CA PRO A 103 5.28 -8.66 3.76
C PRO A 103 4.03 -9.56 3.76
N LEU A 104 3.48 -9.83 2.57
CA LEU A 104 2.34 -10.75 2.40
C LEU A 104 2.69 -11.94 1.50
N PHE A 105 2.00 -13.06 1.71
CA PHE A 105 2.18 -14.26 0.90
C PHE A 105 0.88 -15.06 0.73
N PRO A 106 0.68 -15.75 -0.41
CA PRO A 106 -0.44 -16.66 -0.58
C PRO A 106 -0.42 -17.75 0.50
N PHE A 107 -1.56 -17.97 1.14
CA PHE A 107 -1.71 -19.07 2.10
C PHE A 107 -3.07 -19.73 1.96
N ARG A 108 -3.06 -21.01 1.55
CA ARG A 108 -4.26 -21.78 1.21
C ARG A 108 -5.08 -21.03 0.14
N LYS A 109 -6.34 -20.70 0.43
CA LYS A 109 -7.24 -19.95 -0.47
C LYS A 109 -7.18 -18.43 -0.24
N GLY A 110 -6.38 -17.96 0.72
CA GLY A 110 -6.30 -16.56 1.11
C GLY A 110 -4.87 -16.03 1.06
N VAL A 111 -4.63 -14.97 1.85
CA VAL A 111 -3.35 -14.28 1.97
C VAL A 111 -3.00 -14.22 3.45
N ALA A 112 -1.74 -14.45 3.78
CA ALA A 112 -1.22 -14.25 5.13
C ALA A 112 -0.26 -13.05 5.14
N ALA A 113 -0.18 -12.36 6.28
CA ALA A 113 0.65 -11.17 6.48
C ALA A 113 1.55 -11.33 7.70
N LEU A 114 2.81 -10.89 7.61
CA LEU A 114 3.64 -10.69 8.79
C LEU A 114 3.45 -9.25 9.29
N VAL A 115 2.94 -9.12 10.51
CA VAL A 115 2.62 -7.82 11.12
C VAL A 115 3.65 -7.55 12.21
N TYR A 116 4.58 -6.61 11.97
CA TYR A 116 5.72 -6.40 12.85
C TYR A 116 5.92 -4.92 13.23
N LYS A 117 6.69 -4.72 14.32
CA LYS A 117 7.15 -3.43 14.85
C LYS A 117 6.08 -2.52 15.49
N ASP A 118 5.15 -1.98 14.72
CA ASP A 118 4.22 -0.93 15.19
C ASP A 118 2.79 -1.45 15.42
N GLY A 119 2.08 -0.80 16.35
CA GLY A 119 0.68 -1.08 16.65
C GLY A 119 0.43 -2.26 17.62
N PRO A 120 -0.79 -2.40 18.15
CA PRO A 120 -1.12 -3.40 19.18
C PRO A 120 -0.96 -4.86 18.73
N GLU A 121 -1.04 -5.14 17.43
CA GLU A 121 -0.96 -6.49 16.87
C GLU A 121 0.44 -6.78 16.29
N HIS A 122 1.47 -6.04 16.72
CA HIS A 122 2.84 -6.28 16.26
C HIS A 122 3.37 -7.66 16.68
N ASN A 123 4.35 -8.16 15.92
CA ASN A 123 4.97 -9.47 16.11
C ASN A 123 4.00 -10.65 15.96
N THR A 124 3.08 -10.54 14.99
CA THR A 124 2.09 -11.57 14.68
C THR A 124 2.16 -12.02 13.21
N ILE A 125 1.57 -13.18 12.93
CA ILE A 125 1.25 -13.64 11.57
C ILE A 125 -0.27 -13.74 11.49
N GLN A 126 -0.89 -13.04 10.54
CA GLN A 126 -2.34 -12.98 10.37
C GLN A 126 -2.76 -13.64 9.05
N LYS A 127 -4.01 -14.14 8.95
CA LYS A 127 -4.56 -14.83 7.78
C LYS A 127 -6.06 -14.58 7.61
#